data_AF-A0A7V6C7P9-F1
#
_entry.id   AF-A0A7V6C7P9-F1
#
_cell.length_a   1.000
_cell.length_b   1.000
_cell.length_c   1.000
_cell.angle_alpha   90.00
_cell.angle_beta   90.00
_cell.angle_gamma   90.00
#
_symmetry.space_group_name_H-M   'P 1'
#
loop_
_entity.id
_entity.type
_entity.pdbx_description
1 polymer ?
#
loop_
_entity_poly.entity_id
_entity_poly.type
_entity_poly.pdbx_seq_one_letter_code
_entity_poly.pdbx_strand_id
1 'polypeptide(L)'
;MTRLTNILLWLGFSLTLIIGIIFDIYGVHNGTSRIHNLPLQGLGYTGYDMSLNPSERSLYSDAEVLKRCYQLGKDKFVLIAIDGARNRHAVHDPIYCFQGAGWSISSTRKLPIEGGSGLLMNLQRDEQDREILYWFTNNKTRHSSVVRYWIQATIRRITLGRSGQEPILIMMQSLDNKGIEWAKILDEFGLLFEI
;
A
#
# COMPACT_ATOMS: atom_id res chain seq x y z
N MET A 1 45.39 4.00 17.70
CA MET A 1 44.25 4.92 17.93
C MET A 1 44.36 5.48 19.34
N THR A 2 44.07 6.77 19.54
CA THR A 2 44.16 7.37 20.89
C THR A 2 42.92 7.02 21.71
N ARG A 3 43.04 7.00 23.05
CA ARG A 3 41.90 6.79 23.96
C ARG A 3 40.77 7.79 23.71
N LEU A 4 41.13 9.02 23.35
CA LEU A 4 40.19 10.09 22.96
C LEU A 4 39.42 9.73 21.69
N THR A 5 40.09 9.22 20.65
CA THR A 5 39.45 8.77 19.40
C THR A 5 38.42 7.68 19.68
N ASN A 6 38.75 6.70 20.53
CA ASN A 6 37.81 5.63 20.88
C ASN A 6 36.58 6.15 21.63
N ILE A 7 36.77 7.08 22.58
CA ILE A 7 35.65 7.69 23.32
C ILE A 7 34.73 8.45 22.37
N LEU A 8 35.28 9.24 21.44
CA LEU A 8 34.49 10.00 20.46
C LEU A 8 33.69 9.07 19.53
N LEU A 9 34.27 7.96 19.09
CA LEU A 9 33.58 6.98 18.24
C LEU A 9 32.42 6.32 18.99
N TRP A 10 32.63 5.91 20.24
CA TRP A 10 31.58 5.31 21.07
C TRP A 10 30.45 6.30 21.38
N LEU A 11 30.79 7.56 21.71
CA LEU A 11 29.78 8.60 21.91
C LEU A 11 28.97 8.87 20.63
N GLY A 12 29.64 8.95 19.48
CA GLY A 12 28.97 9.09 18.18
C GLY A 12 28.02 7.93 17.88
N PHE A 13 28.46 6.70 18.12
CA PHE A 13 27.64 5.50 17.94
C PHE A 13 26.44 5.45 18.90
N SER A 14 26.64 5.74 20.18
CA SER A 14 25.55 5.79 21.16
C SER A 14 24.54 6.88 20.80
N LEU A 15 25.01 8.05 20.36
CA LEU A 15 24.13 9.13 19.94
C LEU A 15 23.30 8.77 18.71
N THR A 16 23.91 8.15 17.68
CA THR A 16 23.15 7.72 16.49
C THR A 16 22.15 6.62 16.82
N LEU A 17 22.49 5.71 17.75
CA LEU A 17 21.57 4.66 18.23
C LEU A 17 20.37 5.26 18.99
N ILE A 18 20.61 6.20 19.90
CA ILE A 18 19.55 6.90 20.64
C ILE A 18 18.65 7.69 19.68
N ILE A 19 19.23 8.43 18.74
CA ILE A 19 18.49 9.18 17.72
C ILE A 19 17.65 8.23 16.86
N GLY A 20 18.19 7.08 16.46
CA GLY A 20 17.47 6.05 15.72
C GLY A 20 16.26 5.50 16.48
N ILE A 21 16.41 5.22 17.77
CA ILE A 21 15.32 4.77 18.65
C ILE A 21 14.26 5.86 18.81
N ILE A 22 14.66 7.11 19.02
CA ILE A 22 13.73 8.25 19.12
C ILE A 22 12.94 8.41 17.82
N PHE A 23 13.59 8.27 16.65
CA PHE A 23 12.90 8.34 15.36
C PHE A 23 11.93 7.19 15.12
N ASP A 24 12.22 6.00 15.65
CA ASP A 24 11.32 4.85 15.54
C ASP A 24 10.09 5.03 16.44
N ILE A 25 10.29 5.48 17.69
CA ILE A 25 9.21 5.67 18.67
C ILE A 25 8.33 6.88 18.33
N TYR A 26 8.94 8.01 17.95
CA TYR A 26 8.24 9.27 17.69
C TYR A 26 8.03 9.55 16.20
N GLY A 27 8.32 8.57 15.34
CA GLY A 27 8.10 8.67 13.90
C GLY A 27 6.71 9.20 13.62
N VAL A 28 6.64 10.35 12.93
CA VAL A 28 5.48 11.23 12.81
C VAL A 28 4.18 10.48 12.47
N HIS A 29 3.37 10.22 13.51
CA HIS A 29 1.99 9.71 13.47
C HIS A 29 0.99 10.88 13.41
N ASN A 30 1.20 11.80 12.47
CA ASN A 30 0.33 12.97 12.38
C ASN A 30 -0.84 12.68 11.44
N GLY A 31 -1.96 12.26 12.04
CA GLY A 31 -3.28 12.25 11.41
C GLY A 31 -3.93 10.88 11.26
N THR A 32 -5.26 10.89 11.13
CA THR A 32 -6.04 9.75 10.62
C THR A 32 -5.55 9.38 9.22
N SER A 33 -5.41 8.09 8.91
CA SER A 33 -4.95 7.69 7.58
C SER A 33 -5.91 8.23 6.51
N ARG A 34 -5.33 8.75 5.43
CA ARG A 34 -6.10 9.28 4.31
C ARG A 34 -6.84 8.20 3.53
N ILE A 35 -6.57 6.92 3.78
CA ILE A 35 -7.36 5.83 3.19
C ILE A 35 -8.84 5.95 3.56
N HIS A 36 -9.16 6.53 4.72
CA HIS A 36 -10.53 6.77 5.18
C HIS A 36 -11.25 7.90 4.44
N ASN A 37 -10.55 8.72 3.64
CA ASN A 37 -11.15 9.76 2.81
C ASN A 37 -11.85 9.20 1.58
N LEU A 38 -11.62 7.92 1.24
CA LEU A 38 -12.40 7.27 0.20
C LEU A 38 -13.89 7.31 0.61
N PRO A 39 -14.81 7.79 -0.24
CA PRO A 39 -16.23 7.77 0.07
C PRO A 39 -16.86 6.41 -0.27
N LEU A 40 -17.92 6.05 0.45
CA LEU A 40 -18.69 4.83 0.17
C LEU A 40 -19.69 4.99 -0.98
N GLN A 41 -20.06 6.23 -1.33
CA GLN A 41 -21.08 6.51 -2.34
C GLN A 41 -20.65 7.71 -3.18
N GLY A 42 -21.09 7.75 -4.43
CA GLY A 42 -20.91 8.88 -5.32
C GLY A 42 -21.60 8.64 -6.65
N LEU A 43 -21.31 9.49 -7.63
CA LEU A 43 -21.94 9.36 -8.94
C LEU A 43 -21.44 8.09 -9.64
N GLY A 44 -22.35 7.14 -9.86
CA GLY A 44 -22.05 5.90 -10.60
C GLY A 44 -21.51 4.74 -9.76
N TYR A 45 -21.13 4.97 -8.49
CA TYR A 45 -20.64 3.91 -7.60
C TYR A 45 -21.30 3.88 -6.23
N THR A 46 -21.33 2.67 -5.67
CA THR A 46 -21.72 2.40 -4.28
C THR A 46 -20.77 1.38 -3.70
N GLY A 47 -20.47 1.47 -2.42
CA GLY A 47 -19.61 0.53 -1.72
C GLY A 47 -19.99 0.35 -0.26
N TYR A 48 -19.38 -0.66 0.35
CA TYR A 48 -19.55 -0.98 1.76
C TYR A 48 -18.25 -1.48 2.36
N ASP A 49 -18.07 -1.24 3.65
CA ASP A 49 -16.93 -1.73 4.42
C ASP A 49 -16.99 -3.25 4.60
N MET A 50 -15.85 -3.90 4.43
CA MET A 50 -15.68 -5.32 4.68
C MET A 50 -14.71 -5.51 5.84
N SER A 51 -15.11 -6.33 6.80
CA SER A 51 -14.21 -6.73 7.88
C SER A 51 -13.06 -7.59 7.35
N LEU A 52 -11.86 -7.37 7.91
CA LEU A 52 -10.74 -8.28 7.70
C LEU A 52 -11.03 -9.63 8.35
N ASN A 53 -10.74 -10.71 7.63
CA ASN A 53 -10.77 -12.06 8.20
C ASN A 53 -9.59 -12.27 9.17
N PRO A 54 -9.59 -13.34 9.99
CA PRO A 54 -8.53 -13.56 10.98
C PRO A 54 -7.12 -13.66 10.37
N SER A 55 -6.98 -14.29 9.20
CA SER A 55 -5.70 -14.41 8.50
C SER A 55 -5.19 -13.05 8.01
N GLU A 56 -6.07 -12.22 7.47
CA GLU A 56 -5.76 -10.85 7.04
C GLU A 56 -5.35 -9.97 8.23
N ARG A 57 -6.05 -10.06 9.37
CA ARG A 57 -5.67 -9.34 10.59
C ARG A 57 -4.29 -9.74 11.10
N SER A 58 -3.99 -11.04 11.08
CA SER A 58 -2.66 -11.53 11.46
C SER A 58 -1.58 -11.03 10.51
N LEU A 59 -1.85 -11.06 9.20
CA LEU A 59 -0.92 -10.61 8.16
C LEU A 59 -0.60 -9.11 8.26
N TYR A 60 -1.63 -8.28 8.43
CA TYR A 60 -1.46 -6.83 8.44
C TYR A 60 -1.08 -6.27 9.82
N SER A 61 -1.30 -7.03 10.90
CA SER A 61 -0.88 -6.69 12.27
C SER A 61 -1.32 -5.25 12.62
N ASP A 62 -0.38 -4.38 13.00
CA ASP A 62 -0.66 -3.01 13.44
C ASP A 62 -0.78 -1.98 12.30
N ALA A 63 -0.76 -2.42 11.03
CA ALA A 63 -1.02 -1.52 9.90
C ALA A 63 -2.49 -1.12 9.82
N GLU A 64 -2.73 0.10 9.35
CA GLU A 64 -4.09 0.58 9.13
C GLU A 64 -4.54 0.11 7.75
N VAL A 65 -5.67 -0.62 7.71
CA VAL A 65 -6.15 -1.28 6.50
C VAL A 65 -7.61 -0.95 6.30
N LEU A 66 -7.92 -0.46 5.11
CA LEU A 66 -9.28 -0.29 4.63
C LEU A 66 -9.58 -1.37 3.60
N LYS A 67 -10.61 -2.16 3.85
CA LYS A 67 -11.12 -3.15 2.90
C LYS A 67 -12.57 -2.84 2.58
N ARG A 68 -12.86 -2.64 1.30
CA ARG A 68 -14.19 -2.26 0.82
C ARG A 68 -14.55 -3.03 -0.43
N CYS A 69 -15.84 -3.31 -0.58
CA CYS A 69 -16.39 -3.75 -1.85
C CYS A 69 -17.04 -2.55 -2.52
N TYR A 70 -16.74 -2.32 -3.79
CA TYR A 70 -17.38 -1.31 -4.61
C TYR A 70 -18.10 -1.97 -5.78
N GLN A 71 -19.20 -1.35 -6.18
CA GLN A 71 -19.92 -1.60 -7.41
C GLN A 71 -19.94 -0.30 -8.23
N LEU A 72 -19.40 -0.35 -9.44
CA LEU A 72 -19.40 0.73 -10.43
C LEU A 72 -20.12 0.22 -11.69
N GLY A 73 -21.34 0.69 -11.93
CA GLY A 73 -22.19 0.13 -12.97
C GLY A 73 -22.40 -1.38 -12.81
N LYS A 74 -21.90 -2.17 -13.78
CA LYS A 74 -21.98 -3.64 -13.79
C LYS A 74 -20.81 -4.30 -13.06
N ASP A 75 -19.72 -3.57 -12.84
CA ASP A 75 -18.46 -4.12 -12.36
C ASP A 75 -18.40 -4.06 -10.83
N LYS A 76 -17.96 -5.16 -10.21
CA LYS A 76 -17.80 -5.27 -8.77
C LYS A 76 -16.36 -5.66 -8.43
N PHE A 77 -15.76 -4.96 -7.49
CA PHE A 77 -14.38 -5.19 -7.09
C PHE A 77 -14.18 -4.95 -5.59
N VAL A 78 -13.18 -5.62 -5.03
CA VAL A 78 -12.70 -5.35 -3.68
C VAL A 78 -11.52 -4.41 -3.77
N LEU A 79 -11.59 -3.30 -3.03
CA LEU A 79 -10.47 -2.40 -2.78
C LEU A 79 -9.87 -2.71 -1.42
N ILE A 80 -8.56 -2.85 -1.38
CA ILE A 80 -7.76 -2.94 -0.16
C ILE A 80 -6.74 -1.80 -0.21
N ALA A 81 -6.81 -0.90 0.75
CA ALA A 81 -5.82 0.15 0.96
C ALA A 81 -5.08 -0.11 2.27
N ILE A 82 -3.74 -0.10 2.23
CA ILE A 82 -2.89 -0.38 3.40
C ILE A 82 -1.99 0.83 3.63
N ASP A 83 -2.10 1.41 4.81
CA ASP A 83 -1.20 2.45 5.31
C ASP A 83 -0.17 1.86 6.27
N GLY A 84 1.09 1.86 5.81
CA GLY A 84 2.23 1.33 6.52
C GLY A 84 2.91 2.32 7.48
N ALA A 85 2.27 3.45 7.82
CA ALA A 85 2.83 4.43 8.76
C ALA A 85 3.23 3.77 10.08
N ARG A 86 2.31 3.00 10.66
CA ARG A 86 2.49 2.29 11.94
C ARG A 86 3.36 1.04 11.81
N ASN A 87 3.24 0.33 10.68
CA ASN A 87 4.00 -0.87 10.42
C ASN A 87 4.33 -1.00 8.93
N ARG A 88 5.48 -0.47 8.51
CA ARG A 88 5.90 -0.57 7.09
C ARG A 88 6.15 -2.00 6.65
N HIS A 89 6.48 -2.90 7.58
CA HIS A 89 6.79 -4.28 7.26
C HIS A 89 5.53 -5.06 6.93
N ALA A 90 4.34 -4.59 7.30
CA ALA A 90 3.08 -5.17 6.84
C ALA A 90 2.80 -4.93 5.35
N VAL A 91 3.51 -3.98 4.72
CA VAL A 91 3.38 -3.70 3.29
C VAL A 91 4.43 -4.47 2.51
N HIS A 92 3.99 -5.59 1.95
CA HIS A 92 4.79 -6.49 1.13
C HIS A 92 4.49 -6.32 -0.36
N ASP A 93 5.30 -6.97 -1.22
CA ASP A 93 5.01 -7.05 -2.65
C ASP A 93 3.81 -7.97 -2.89
N PRO A 94 2.72 -7.49 -3.51
CA PRO A 94 1.56 -8.32 -3.80
C PRO A 94 1.89 -9.57 -4.61
N ILE A 95 2.89 -9.52 -5.50
CA ILE A 95 3.34 -10.68 -6.30
C ILE A 95 3.67 -11.86 -5.37
N TYR A 96 4.53 -11.65 -4.38
CA TYR A 96 4.96 -12.70 -3.46
C TYR A 96 3.83 -13.12 -2.51
N CYS A 97 2.98 -12.19 -2.08
CA CYS A 97 1.84 -12.51 -1.23
C CYS A 97 0.84 -13.46 -1.93
N PHE A 98 0.49 -13.19 -3.18
CA PHE A 98 -0.44 -14.04 -3.92
C PHE A 98 0.17 -15.40 -4.26
N GLN A 99 1.45 -15.45 -4.65
CA GLN A 99 2.16 -16.71 -4.85
C GLN A 99 2.21 -17.55 -3.56
N GLY A 100 2.52 -16.93 -2.42
CA GLY A 100 2.51 -17.59 -1.12
C GLY A 100 1.14 -18.10 -0.68
N ALA A 101 0.06 -17.48 -1.17
CA ALA A 101 -1.33 -17.92 -0.97
C ALA A 101 -1.80 -18.99 -2.00
N GLY A 102 -0.88 -19.51 -2.82
CA GLY A 102 -1.12 -20.59 -3.78
C GLY A 102 -1.66 -20.12 -5.14
N TRP A 103 -1.58 -18.82 -5.46
CA TRP A 103 -1.97 -18.33 -6.78
C TRP A 103 -0.80 -18.39 -7.77
N SER A 104 -1.08 -18.85 -8.99
CA SER A 104 -0.16 -18.73 -10.11
C SER A 104 -0.41 -17.42 -10.85
N ILE A 105 0.64 -16.68 -11.19
CA ILE A 105 0.54 -15.45 -11.98
C ILE A 105 0.63 -15.83 -13.46
N SER A 106 -0.48 -15.76 -14.18
CA SER A 106 -0.51 -16.12 -15.61
C SER A 106 0.04 -15.01 -16.50
N SER A 107 -0.17 -13.75 -16.12
CA SER A 107 0.41 -12.60 -16.83
C SER A 107 0.47 -11.36 -15.95
N THR A 108 1.37 -10.45 -16.30
CA THR A 108 1.44 -9.10 -15.71
C THR A 108 1.53 -8.06 -16.80
N ARG A 109 0.89 -6.91 -16.60
CA ARG A 109 1.02 -5.75 -17.48
C ARG A 109 0.97 -4.46 -16.69
N LYS A 110 1.75 -3.48 -17.11
CA LYS A 110 1.64 -2.12 -16.56
C LYS A 110 0.40 -1.45 -17.15
N LEU A 111 -0.41 -0.85 -16.29
CA LEU A 111 -1.51 0.01 -16.70
C LEU A 111 -1.16 1.47 -16.37
N PRO A 112 -1.29 2.41 -17.32
CA PRO A 112 -1.17 3.82 -17.02
C PRO A 112 -2.30 4.24 -16.08
N ILE A 113 -1.95 5.00 -15.05
CA ILE A 113 -2.89 5.62 -14.11
C ILE A 113 -2.45 7.06 -13.88
N GLU A 114 -3.35 7.91 -13.36
CA GLU A 114 -2.99 9.30 -13.08
C GLU A 114 -1.76 9.37 -12.15
N GLY A 115 -0.75 10.15 -12.50
CA GLY A 115 0.47 10.29 -11.69
C GLY A 115 1.41 9.07 -11.71
N GLY A 116 1.21 8.08 -12.60
CA GLY A 116 2.20 7.01 -12.83
C GLY A 116 1.66 5.74 -13.50
N SER A 117 1.95 4.59 -12.88
CA SER A 117 1.51 3.29 -13.41
C SER A 117 1.17 2.31 -12.29
N GLY A 118 0.10 1.53 -12.47
CA GLY A 118 -0.18 0.33 -11.69
C GLY A 118 0.30 -0.93 -12.39
N LEU A 119 0.37 -2.04 -11.65
CA LEU A 119 0.60 -3.36 -12.20
C LEU A 119 -0.70 -4.17 -12.11
N LEU A 120 -1.20 -4.56 -13.28
CA LEU A 120 -2.29 -5.50 -13.40
C LEU A 120 -1.71 -6.91 -13.53
N MET A 121 -2.23 -7.83 -12.73
CA MET A 121 -1.86 -9.23 -12.71
C MET A 121 -3.10 -10.08 -12.93
N ASN A 122 -2.96 -11.09 -13.78
CA ASN A 122 -3.95 -12.14 -13.91
C ASN A 122 -3.45 -13.34 -13.10
N LEU A 123 -4.29 -13.81 -12.19
CA LEU A 123 -4.02 -14.89 -11.26
C LEU A 123 -4.93 -16.07 -11.55
N GLN A 124 -4.38 -17.26 -11.37
CA GLN A 124 -5.11 -18.52 -11.50
C GLN A 124 -4.84 -19.41 -10.30
N ARG A 125 -5.89 -20.02 -9.75
CA ARG A 125 -5.80 -21.05 -8.71
C ARG A 125 -6.97 -22.00 -8.87
N ASP A 126 -6.68 -23.26 -9.17
CA ASP A 126 -7.67 -24.27 -9.53
C ASP A 126 -8.54 -23.76 -10.71
N GLU A 127 -9.87 -23.72 -10.55
CA GLU A 127 -10.83 -23.19 -11.54
C GLU A 127 -11.18 -21.70 -11.31
N GLN A 128 -10.40 -21.01 -10.49
CA GLN A 128 -10.61 -19.59 -10.17
C GLN A 128 -9.62 -18.72 -10.93
N ASP A 129 -10.16 -17.73 -11.64
CA ASP A 129 -9.40 -16.68 -12.29
C ASP A 129 -9.67 -15.36 -11.57
N ARG A 130 -8.61 -14.59 -11.31
CA ARG A 130 -8.74 -13.27 -10.69
C ARG A 130 -7.82 -12.26 -11.35
N GLU A 131 -8.32 -11.05 -11.47
CA GLU A 131 -7.51 -9.90 -11.86
C GLU A 131 -7.23 -9.05 -10.63
N ILE A 132 -5.96 -8.67 -10.44
CA ILE A 132 -5.55 -7.72 -9.40
C ILE A 132 -4.76 -6.59 -10.02
N LEU A 133 -5.24 -5.37 -9.81
CA LEU A 133 -4.50 -4.15 -10.09
C LEU A 133 -3.98 -3.58 -8.78
N TYR A 134 -2.68 -3.27 -8.71
CA TYR A 134 -2.13 -2.59 -7.56
C TYR A 134 -1.12 -1.51 -7.91
N TRP A 135 -0.95 -0.57 -6.98
CA TRP A 135 0.09 0.43 -7.01
C TRP A 135 0.36 0.96 -5.59
N PHE A 136 1.55 1.52 -5.40
CA PHE A 136 1.90 2.34 -4.27
C PHE A 136 1.71 3.81 -4.62
N THR A 137 1.23 4.62 -3.69
CA THR A 137 1.06 6.06 -3.89
C THR A 137 1.39 6.88 -2.65
N ASN A 138 1.95 8.07 -2.86
CA ASN A 138 2.10 9.12 -1.85
C ASN A 138 1.22 10.34 -2.18
N ASN A 139 0.06 10.13 -2.82
CA ASN A 139 -0.82 11.12 -3.44
C ASN A 139 -0.22 11.81 -4.70
N LYS A 140 1.08 12.08 -4.74
CA LYS A 140 1.72 12.78 -5.89
C LYS A 140 2.21 11.85 -7.00
N THR A 141 2.72 10.69 -6.63
CA THR A 141 3.34 9.75 -7.57
C THR A 141 2.81 8.36 -7.34
N ARG A 142 2.67 7.58 -8.43
CA ARG A 142 2.17 6.20 -8.39
C ARG A 142 3.12 5.24 -9.08
N HIS A 143 3.37 4.08 -8.49
CA HIS A 143 4.26 3.07 -9.05
C HIS A 143 3.98 1.68 -8.48
N SER A 144 4.46 0.62 -9.12
CA SER A 144 4.29 -0.76 -8.64
C SER A 144 5.50 -1.35 -7.89
N SER A 145 6.57 -0.57 -7.69
CA SER A 145 7.79 -1.07 -7.03
C SER A 145 7.72 -1.00 -5.50
N VAL A 146 7.77 -2.16 -4.82
CA VAL A 146 7.85 -2.24 -3.35
C VAL A 146 9.15 -1.64 -2.80
N VAL A 147 10.26 -1.77 -3.53
CA VAL A 147 11.56 -1.20 -3.14
C VAL A 147 11.47 0.33 -3.09
N ARG A 148 10.84 0.93 -4.11
CA ARG A 148 10.61 2.39 -4.12
C ARG A 148 9.69 2.82 -2.97
N TYR A 149 8.69 2.02 -2.63
CA TYR A 149 7.83 2.25 -1.46
C TYR A 149 8.67 2.27 -0.17
N TRP A 150 9.54 1.29 0.06
CA TRP A 150 10.39 1.25 1.25
C TRP A 150 11.38 2.40 1.33
N ILE A 151 11.94 2.83 0.19
CA ILE A 151 12.81 4.02 0.13
C ILE A 151 12.02 5.27 0.53
N GLN A 152 10.83 5.49 -0.05
CA GLN A 152 9.97 6.63 0.29
C GLN A 152 9.58 6.64 1.78
N ALA A 153 9.15 5.49 2.29
CA ALA A 153 8.76 5.32 3.69
C ALA A 153 9.95 5.54 4.65
N THR A 154 11.17 5.18 4.23
CA THR A 154 12.40 5.39 5.02
C THR A 154 12.83 6.85 5.01
N ILE A 155 12.85 7.50 3.84
CA ILE A 155 13.17 8.93 3.72
C ILE A 155 12.17 9.76 4.54
N ARG A 156 10.88 9.41 4.51
CA ARG A 156 9.87 10.10 5.32
C ARG A 156 10.16 10.02 6.81
N ARG A 157 10.55 8.85 7.32
CA ARG A 157 10.91 8.67 8.74
C ARG A 157 12.13 9.51 9.12
N ILE A 158 13.19 9.45 8.32
CA ILE A 158 14.43 10.21 8.56
C ILE A 158 14.19 11.73 8.50
N THR A 159 13.27 12.17 7.65
CA THR A 159 12.91 13.59 7.49
C THR A 159 11.77 14.02 8.42
N LEU A 160 11.33 13.19 9.36
CA LEU A 160 10.20 13.47 10.25
C LEU A 160 8.95 13.94 9.47
N GLY A 161 8.59 13.24 8.40
CA GLY A 161 7.41 13.58 7.59
C GLY A 161 7.61 14.75 6.62
N ARG A 162 8.73 15.48 6.67
CA ARG A 162 8.95 16.66 5.81
C ARG A 162 9.11 16.32 4.32
N SER A 163 9.48 15.09 3.98
CA SER A 163 9.57 14.65 2.58
C SER A 163 8.22 14.38 1.91
N GLY A 164 7.12 14.41 2.66
CA GLY A 164 5.76 14.25 2.12
C GLY A 164 4.88 13.26 2.87
N GLN A 165 3.79 12.89 2.22
CA GLN A 165 2.79 11.96 2.75
C GLN A 165 3.32 10.52 2.84
N GLU A 166 2.82 9.72 3.79
CA GLU A 166 3.19 8.30 3.90
C GLU A 166 2.78 7.58 2.62
N PRO A 167 3.65 6.78 1.99
CA PRO A 167 3.21 5.98 0.87
C PRO A 167 2.22 4.90 1.34
N ILE A 168 1.19 4.63 0.55
CA ILE A 168 0.15 3.61 0.82
C ILE A 168 0.12 2.60 -0.33
N LEU A 169 -0.26 1.37 -0.04
CA LEU A 169 -0.53 0.35 -1.06
C LEU A 169 -2.03 0.33 -1.36
N ILE A 170 -2.40 0.49 -2.63
CA ILE A 170 -3.75 0.28 -3.13
C ILE A 170 -3.77 -1.00 -3.95
N MET A 171 -4.71 -1.88 -3.65
CA MET A 171 -5.00 -3.09 -4.42
C MET A 171 -6.48 -3.12 -4.75
N MET A 172 -6.79 -3.49 -5.98
CA MET A 172 -8.14 -3.72 -6.47
C MET A 172 -8.19 -5.14 -7.02
N GLN A 173 -9.21 -5.90 -6.63
CA GLN A 173 -9.36 -7.31 -6.98
C GLN A 173 -10.73 -7.57 -7.58
N SER A 174 -10.78 -8.34 -8.67
CA SER A 174 -12.04 -8.85 -9.21
C SER A 174 -12.68 -9.87 -8.26
N LEU A 175 -14.00 -9.80 -8.12
CA LEU A 175 -14.76 -10.75 -7.29
C LEU A 175 -15.12 -12.03 -8.04
N ASP A 176 -15.36 -11.90 -9.34
CA ASP A 176 -15.81 -13.01 -10.20
C ASP A 176 -14.73 -13.37 -11.22
N ASN A 177 -14.86 -14.56 -11.83
CA ASN A 177 -14.09 -14.99 -12.99
C ASN A 177 -14.39 -14.15 -14.27
N LYS A 178 -15.12 -13.04 -14.14
CA LYS A 178 -15.40 -12.11 -15.24
C LYS A 178 -14.33 -11.03 -15.22
N GLY A 179 -13.72 -10.80 -16.39
CA GLY A 179 -12.77 -9.70 -16.57
C GLY A 179 -13.40 -8.36 -16.25
N ILE A 180 -12.63 -7.50 -15.58
CA ILE A 180 -13.05 -6.17 -15.19
C ILE A 180 -12.51 -5.15 -16.20
N GLU A 181 -13.35 -4.19 -16.59
CA GLU A 181 -12.93 -3.06 -17.42
C GLU A 181 -12.13 -2.04 -16.61
N TRP A 182 -10.91 -2.41 -16.19
CA TRP A 182 -10.06 -1.59 -15.29
C TRP A 182 -9.86 -0.16 -15.79
N ALA A 183 -9.70 0.04 -17.10
CA ALA A 183 -9.54 1.37 -17.68
C ALA A 183 -10.77 2.27 -17.39
N LYS A 184 -11.98 1.71 -17.48
CA LYS A 184 -13.22 2.41 -17.17
C LYS A 184 -13.32 2.73 -15.68
N ILE A 185 -12.99 1.77 -14.82
CA ILE A 185 -12.98 2.01 -13.36
C ILE A 185 -12.00 3.12 -12.99
N LEU A 186 -10.81 3.11 -13.57
CA LEU A 186 -9.79 4.12 -13.28
C LEU A 186 -10.21 5.51 -13.77
N ASP A 187 -10.96 5.62 -14.87
CA ASP A 187 -11.46 6.89 -15.41
C ASP A 187 -12.65 7.43 -14.60
N GLU A 188 -13.61 6.57 -14.26
CA GLU A 188 -14.83 6.97 -13.57
C GLU A 188 -14.66 7.08 -12.04
N PHE A 189 -13.67 6.40 -11.45
CA PHE A 189 -13.42 6.39 -10.01
C PHE A 189 -12.16 7.19 -9.63
N GLY A 190 -12.10 8.45 -10.10
CA GLY A 190 -10.93 9.34 -9.92
C GLY A 190 -10.53 9.63 -8.47
N LEU A 191 -11.43 9.42 -7.50
CA LEU A 191 -11.14 9.57 -6.06
C LEU A 191 -10.03 8.64 -5.56
N LEU A 192 -9.75 7.54 -6.28
CA LEU A 192 -8.58 6.69 -6.05
C LEU A 192 -7.25 7.44 -6.18
N PHE A 193 -7.25 8.60 -6.85
CA PHE A 193 -6.08 9.42 -7.09
C PHE A 193 -5.97 10.65 -6.17
N GLU A 194 -6.90 10.82 -5.23
CA GLU A 194 -6.81 11.87 -4.21
C GLU A 194 -6.18 11.37 -2.90
N ILE A 195 -5.93 10.05 -2.83
CA ILE A 195 -5.23 9.36 -1.74
C ILE A 195 -3.82 8.89 -2.15
#